data_AF-A0AAV0WTY5-F1
#
_entry.id   AF-A0AAV0WTY5-F1
#
_cell.length_a   1.000
_cell.length_b   1.000
_cell.length_c   1.000
_cell.angle_alpha   90.00
_cell.angle_beta   90.00
_cell.angle_gamma   90.00
#
_symmetry.space_group_name_H-M   'P 1'
#
loop_
_entity.id
_entity.type
_entity.pdbx_description
1 polymer ?
#
loop_
_entity_poly.entity_id
_entity_poly.type
_entity_poly.pdbx_seq_one_letter_code
_entity_poly.pdbx_strand_id
1 'polypeptide(L)'
;MYFVDTDPSRINFVNKNRQGKVVGFHRKKKLIDSYKNKIKNEPDLKFSKLARRLSEETGISYETVKKTIVKYLGGKPITQKKNQYGPTVNKEISTFDKCKILQKIHSFWLRQQIPTSKNILLAIKADPGLPSLNFKSLAKVIRDLGIEYTRSIHQMRALTEAEDIVLWRQKYIEDIRRYRNEGRTIYYLQETQVNVGRYSSKELWADVESSRKVEQMIVVHIGSVEGFVEGGLLCFESETNTSDCDDHMNEDIFYDWFCNILTLLEENSVIVFDNASHYNLKNHVPNTAWNKDCILKWFEGKGIVYDRSLKKDQLMEKVNEIRLIFDNYKRSVQEAINHNKAVLRLPPYHCHLSPMHLAWEVVARHVKINSCPCSNLDDVYNLFNEGVKLVTTEMWIDYVNSSIAYEDKLWNLGVITDSILNSMIYH
;
A
#
# COMPACT_ATOMS: atom_id res chain seq x y z
N MET A 1 -40.53 -52.33 -49.96
CA MET A 1 -40.63 -51.78 -48.59
C MET A 1 -39.22 -51.43 -48.14
N TYR A 2 -38.78 -50.20 -48.40
CA TYR A 2 -37.45 -49.75 -48.02
C TYR A 2 -37.54 -49.10 -46.64
N PHE A 3 -36.94 -49.75 -45.64
CA PHE A 3 -36.79 -49.19 -44.30
C PHE A 3 -35.87 -47.98 -44.38
N VAL A 4 -36.41 -46.80 -44.06
CA VAL A 4 -35.63 -45.58 -43.83
C VAL A 4 -35.06 -45.69 -42.42
N ASP A 5 -33.74 -45.85 -42.33
CA ASP A 5 -33.00 -45.87 -41.08
C ASP A 5 -32.87 -44.41 -40.56
N THR A 6 -33.80 -44.00 -39.69
CA THR A 6 -33.76 -42.71 -38.99
C THR A 6 -33.09 -42.88 -37.61
N ASP A 7 -31.79 -43.14 -37.60
CA ASP A 7 -30.97 -43.00 -36.40
C ASP A 7 -30.55 -41.52 -36.21
N PRO A 8 -31.04 -40.81 -35.19
CA PRO A 8 -30.70 -39.40 -34.93
C PRO A 8 -29.23 -39.19 -34.52
N SER A 9 -28.48 -40.25 -34.23
CA SER A 9 -27.09 -40.18 -33.75
C SER A 9 -26.06 -39.89 -34.86
N ARG A 10 -26.47 -39.91 -36.14
CA ARG A 10 -25.59 -39.57 -37.30
C ARG A 10 -25.64 -38.12 -37.76
N ILE A 11 -26.38 -37.24 -37.06
CA ILE A 11 -26.37 -35.80 -37.35
C ILE A 11 -25.17 -35.16 -36.65
N ASN A 12 -24.10 -34.88 -37.40
CA ASN A 12 -22.95 -34.11 -36.93
C ASN A 12 -23.38 -32.66 -36.60
N PHE A 13 -23.78 -32.41 -35.36
CA PHE A 13 -24.02 -31.06 -34.86
C PHE A 13 -22.70 -30.29 -34.73
N VAL A 14 -22.38 -29.49 -35.74
CA VAL A 14 -21.28 -28.51 -35.63
C VAL A 14 -21.74 -27.38 -34.71
N ASN A 15 -21.28 -27.40 -33.46
CA ASN A 15 -21.54 -26.34 -32.49
C ASN A 15 -20.97 -24.99 -32.99
N LYS A 16 -21.85 -24.16 -33.54
CA LYS A 16 -21.54 -22.80 -34.01
C LYS A 16 -21.14 -21.93 -32.83
N ASN A 17 -20.06 -21.16 -32.99
CA ASN A 17 -19.69 -20.18 -31.99
C ASN A 17 -20.78 -19.08 -31.88
N ARG A 18 -21.29 -18.85 -30.67
CA ARG A 18 -22.22 -17.73 -30.39
C ARG A 18 -21.57 -16.40 -30.79
N GLN A 19 -22.34 -15.52 -31.46
CA GLN A 19 -21.88 -14.18 -31.82
C GLN A 19 -21.31 -13.47 -30.58
N GLY A 20 -20.13 -12.85 -30.73
CA GLY A 20 -19.43 -12.14 -29.64
C GLY A 20 -18.44 -12.98 -28.81
N LYS A 21 -18.45 -14.32 -28.88
CA LYS A 21 -17.46 -15.15 -28.14
C LYS A 21 -16.14 -15.33 -28.90
N VAL A 22 -15.02 -15.11 -28.19
CA VAL A 22 -13.67 -15.25 -28.74
C VAL A 22 -13.34 -16.73 -29.04
N VAL A 23 -12.83 -17.02 -30.24
CA VAL A 23 -12.33 -18.36 -30.58
C VAL A 23 -11.03 -18.63 -29.82
N GLY A 24 -11.05 -19.64 -28.95
CA GLY A 24 -9.90 -20.06 -28.13
C GLY A 24 -8.72 -20.59 -28.96
N PHE A 25 -7.53 -20.55 -28.37
CA PHE A 25 -6.25 -20.94 -28.99
C PHE A 25 -6.30 -22.35 -29.60
N HIS A 26 -6.82 -23.32 -28.86
CA HIS A 26 -6.85 -24.72 -29.28
C HIS A 26 -7.72 -24.94 -30.53
N ARG A 27 -8.85 -24.22 -30.66
CA ARG A 27 -9.70 -24.25 -31.86
C ARG A 27 -9.03 -23.58 -33.06
N LYS A 28 -8.26 -22.51 -32.85
CA LYS A 28 -7.47 -21.86 -33.92
C LYS A 28 -6.35 -22.77 -34.43
N LYS A 29 -5.71 -23.54 -33.56
CA LYS A 29 -4.69 -24.52 -33.96
C LYS A 29 -5.31 -25.63 -34.83
N LYS A 30 -6.41 -26.24 -34.37
CA LYS A 30 -7.17 -27.22 -35.16
C LYS A 30 -7.62 -26.68 -36.53
N LEU A 31 -8.05 -25.41 -36.59
CA LEU A 31 -8.41 -24.76 -37.86
C LEU A 31 -7.23 -24.69 -38.84
N ILE A 32 -6.01 -24.37 -38.37
CA ILE A 32 -4.82 -24.33 -39.23
C ILE A 32 -4.44 -25.74 -39.71
N ASP A 33 -4.55 -26.74 -38.86
CA ASP A 33 -4.27 -28.13 -39.25
C ASP A 33 -5.26 -28.61 -40.32
N SER A 34 -6.56 -28.29 -40.18
CA SER A 34 -7.57 -28.54 -41.22
C SER A 34 -7.29 -27.79 -42.53
N TYR A 35 -6.80 -26.55 -42.45
CA TYR A 35 -6.40 -25.77 -43.63
C TYR A 35 -5.21 -26.40 -44.36
N LYS A 36 -4.15 -26.80 -43.64
CA LYS A 36 -2.98 -27.48 -44.22
C LYS A 36 -3.37 -28.76 -44.94
N ASN A 37 -4.26 -29.55 -44.34
CA ASN A 37 -4.69 -30.82 -44.91
C ASN A 37 -5.53 -30.62 -46.19
N LYS A 38 -6.36 -29.58 -46.24
CA LYS A 38 -7.18 -29.29 -47.43
C LYS A 38 -6.38 -28.75 -48.61
N ILE A 39 -5.41 -27.87 -48.39
CA ILE A 39 -4.54 -27.39 -49.48
C ILE A 39 -3.69 -28.53 -50.06
N LYS A 40 -3.31 -29.51 -49.23
CA LYS A 40 -2.60 -30.71 -49.71
C LYS A 40 -3.45 -31.56 -50.66
N ASN A 41 -4.77 -31.58 -50.46
CA ASN A 41 -5.70 -32.41 -51.24
C ASN A 41 -6.38 -31.66 -52.40
N GLU A 42 -6.50 -30.32 -52.33
CA GLU A 42 -7.14 -29.47 -53.34
C GLU A 42 -6.35 -28.15 -53.52
N PRO A 43 -5.22 -28.16 -54.25
CA PRO A 43 -4.31 -27.01 -54.33
C PRO A 43 -4.89 -25.80 -55.10
N ASP A 44 -5.78 -26.03 -56.07
CA ASP A 44 -6.32 -24.99 -56.96
C ASP A 44 -7.60 -24.30 -56.44
N LEU A 45 -7.99 -24.57 -55.19
CA LEU A 45 -9.22 -24.04 -54.63
C LEU A 45 -9.06 -22.57 -54.23
N LYS A 46 -9.88 -21.68 -54.81
CA LYS A 46 -9.94 -20.26 -54.42
C LYS A 46 -10.13 -20.11 -52.91
N PHE A 47 -9.32 -19.24 -52.30
CA PHE A 47 -9.28 -19.02 -50.85
C PHE A 47 -10.64 -18.69 -50.22
N SER A 48 -11.50 -17.94 -50.92
CA SER A 48 -12.86 -17.62 -50.46
C SER A 48 -13.74 -18.87 -50.30
N LYS A 49 -13.65 -19.82 -51.23
CA LYS A 49 -14.39 -21.08 -51.20
C LYS A 49 -13.82 -22.02 -50.13
N LEU A 50 -12.51 -22.04 -49.96
CA LEU A 50 -11.82 -22.78 -48.90
C LEU A 50 -12.21 -22.28 -47.50
N ALA A 51 -12.18 -20.96 -47.29
CA ALA A 51 -12.53 -20.34 -46.01
C ALA A 51 -14.00 -20.55 -45.63
N ARG A 52 -14.90 -20.61 -46.61
CA ARG A 52 -16.32 -20.92 -46.38
C ARG A 52 -16.53 -22.37 -45.96
N ARG A 53 -15.87 -23.34 -46.62
CA ARG A 53 -15.91 -24.76 -46.22
C ARG A 53 -15.35 -24.97 -44.82
N LEU A 54 -14.20 -24.35 -44.52
CA LEU A 54 -13.60 -24.42 -43.18
C LEU A 54 -14.51 -23.78 -42.10
N SER A 55 -15.26 -22.74 -42.44
CA SER A 55 -16.24 -22.13 -41.54
C SER A 55 -17.40 -23.09 -41.23
N GLU A 56 -17.94 -23.74 -42.25
CA GLU A 56 -19.02 -24.73 -42.15
C GLU A 56 -18.59 -25.95 -41.33
N GLU A 57 -17.38 -26.48 -41.56
CA GLU A 57 -16.85 -27.67 -40.86
C GLU A 57 -16.44 -27.40 -39.40
N THR A 58 -15.83 -26.24 -39.13
CA THR A 58 -15.29 -25.94 -37.79
C THR A 58 -16.27 -25.21 -36.88
N GLY A 59 -17.38 -24.71 -37.43
CA GLY A 59 -18.36 -23.87 -36.73
C GLY A 59 -17.81 -22.50 -36.34
N ILE A 60 -16.67 -22.09 -36.88
CA ILE A 60 -16.03 -20.79 -36.67
C ILE A 60 -16.54 -19.83 -37.74
N SER A 61 -16.82 -18.56 -37.39
CA SER A 61 -17.31 -17.59 -38.38
C SER A 61 -16.30 -17.38 -39.52
N TYR A 62 -16.82 -17.26 -40.75
CA TYR A 62 -16.04 -17.03 -41.96
C TYR A 62 -14.98 -15.93 -41.80
N GLU A 63 -15.34 -14.82 -41.17
CA GLU A 63 -14.44 -13.70 -40.93
C GLU A 63 -13.27 -14.05 -39.99
N THR A 64 -13.52 -14.89 -38.98
CA THR A 64 -12.47 -15.36 -38.08
C THR A 64 -11.58 -16.40 -38.74
N VAL A 65 -12.14 -17.27 -39.60
CA VAL A 65 -11.38 -18.21 -40.41
C VAL A 65 -10.42 -17.46 -41.33
N LYS A 66 -10.95 -16.50 -42.10
CA LYS A 66 -10.17 -15.65 -43.01
C LYS A 66 -9.02 -14.94 -42.30
N LYS A 67 -9.29 -14.25 -41.18
CA LYS A 67 -8.28 -13.54 -40.38
C LYS A 67 -7.22 -14.47 -39.79
N THR A 68 -7.62 -15.65 -39.32
CA THR A 68 -6.68 -16.61 -38.70
C THR A 68 -5.73 -17.21 -39.73
N ILE A 69 -6.23 -17.57 -40.92
CA ILE A 69 -5.40 -18.15 -41.99
C ILE A 69 -4.48 -17.08 -42.61
N VAL A 70 -4.97 -15.87 -42.86
CA VAL A 70 -4.12 -14.76 -43.33
C VAL A 70 -3.00 -14.45 -42.33
N LYS A 71 -3.29 -14.46 -41.03
CA LYS A 71 -2.27 -14.27 -39.98
C LYS A 71 -1.23 -15.38 -39.98
N TYR A 72 -1.64 -16.63 -40.22
CA TYR A 72 -0.75 -17.78 -40.34
C TYR A 72 0.16 -17.70 -41.57
N LEU A 73 -0.41 -17.39 -42.74
CA LEU A 73 0.35 -17.22 -43.99
C LEU A 73 1.36 -16.07 -43.90
N GLY A 74 1.03 -15.02 -43.15
CA GLY A 74 1.94 -13.91 -42.86
C GLY A 74 3.00 -14.20 -41.78
N GLY A 75 3.24 -15.48 -41.42
CA GLY A 75 4.31 -15.89 -40.50
C GLY A 75 4.11 -15.53 -39.03
N LYS A 76 2.94 -15.01 -38.63
CA LYS A 76 2.69 -14.57 -37.25
C LYS A 76 2.18 -15.74 -36.39
N PRO A 77 2.77 -16.01 -35.20
CA PRO A 77 2.30 -17.08 -34.33
C PRO A 77 0.85 -16.83 -33.87
N ILE A 78 0.07 -17.91 -33.78
CA ILE A 78 -1.23 -17.84 -33.09
C ILE A 78 -0.90 -17.61 -31.62
N THR A 79 -1.13 -16.41 -31.11
CA THR A 79 -1.01 -16.12 -29.68
C THR A 79 -2.38 -16.20 -29.01
N GLN A 80 -2.41 -16.69 -27.77
CA GLN A 80 -3.54 -16.48 -26.88
C GLN A 80 -3.67 -14.97 -26.69
N LYS A 81 -4.83 -14.37 -27.01
CA LYS A 81 -5.09 -13.00 -26.56
C LYS A 81 -5.18 -13.07 -25.04
N LYS A 82 -4.09 -12.79 -24.33
CA LYS A 82 -4.19 -12.29 -22.96
C LYS A 82 -4.97 -10.99 -23.08
N ASN A 83 -6.00 -10.81 -22.25
CA ASN A 83 -6.54 -9.48 -22.05
C ASN A 83 -5.33 -8.61 -21.69
N GLN A 84 -4.97 -7.68 -22.56
CA GLN A 84 -4.18 -6.54 -22.13
C GLN A 84 -5.11 -5.77 -21.21
N TYR A 85 -5.09 -6.12 -19.92
CA TYR A 85 -5.10 -5.06 -18.95
C TYR A 85 -3.87 -4.24 -19.33
N GLY A 86 -4.08 -3.12 -20.04
CA GLY A 86 -3.05 -2.10 -20.09
C GLY A 86 -2.58 -1.88 -18.66
N PRO A 87 -1.29 -1.56 -18.43
CA PRO A 87 -0.81 -1.33 -17.08
C PRO A 87 -1.72 -0.27 -16.48
N THR A 88 -2.61 -0.69 -15.58
CA THR A 88 -3.26 0.27 -14.71
C THR A 88 -2.11 0.57 -13.78
N VAL A 89 -1.38 1.63 -14.07
CA VAL A 89 -0.52 2.27 -13.08
C VAL A 89 -1.50 2.76 -12.02
N ASN A 90 -1.97 1.84 -11.18
CA ASN A 90 -2.56 2.18 -9.90
C ASN A 90 -1.38 2.70 -9.11
N LYS A 91 -1.02 3.96 -9.36
CA LYS A 91 -0.06 4.68 -8.55
C LYS A 91 -0.64 4.63 -7.15
N GLU A 92 0.00 3.85 -6.30
CA GLU A 92 -0.43 3.71 -4.93
C GLU A 92 -0.39 5.11 -4.30
N ILE A 93 -1.51 5.50 -3.70
CA ILE A 93 -1.63 6.82 -3.08
C ILE A 93 -0.81 6.77 -1.81
N SER A 94 0.18 7.66 -1.70
CA SER A 94 1.12 7.67 -0.59
C SER A 94 0.39 7.86 0.74
N THR A 95 0.99 7.38 1.85
CA THR A 95 0.46 7.61 3.20
C THR A 95 0.28 9.10 3.48
N PHE A 96 1.19 9.92 2.97
CA PHE A 96 1.13 11.38 3.08
C PHE A 96 -0.06 11.98 2.32
N ASP A 97 -0.32 11.55 1.08
CA ASP A 97 -1.51 11.95 0.33
C ASP A 97 -2.80 11.51 1.05
N LYS A 98 -2.79 10.32 1.66
CA LYS A 98 -3.90 9.83 2.49
C LYS A 98 -4.16 10.75 3.69
N CYS A 99 -3.13 11.18 4.43
CA CYS A 99 -3.30 12.16 5.52
C CYS A 99 -3.96 13.46 5.02
N LYS A 100 -3.52 13.99 3.87
CA LYS A 100 -4.09 15.23 3.29
C LYS A 100 -5.54 15.05 2.83
N ILE A 101 -5.87 13.88 2.26
CA ILE A 101 -7.25 13.54 1.91
C ILE A 101 -8.12 13.47 3.18
N LEU A 102 -7.62 12.85 4.26
CA LEU A 102 -8.34 12.79 5.53
C LEU A 102 -8.62 14.20 6.09
N GLN A 103 -7.62 15.09 6.08
CA GLN A 103 -7.81 16.50 6.46
C GLN A 103 -8.88 17.21 5.63
N LYS A 104 -8.95 16.95 4.32
CA LYS A 104 -10.01 17.50 3.48
C LYS A 104 -11.38 17.01 3.94
N ILE A 105 -11.52 15.73 4.29
CA ILE A 105 -12.76 15.18 4.84
C ILE A 105 -13.10 15.88 6.16
N HIS A 106 -12.16 16.01 7.09
CA HIS A 106 -12.34 16.75 8.34
C HIS A 106 -12.79 18.20 8.11
N SER A 107 -12.28 18.86 7.08
CA SER A 107 -12.65 20.25 6.77
C SER A 107 -14.14 20.43 6.46
N PHE A 108 -14.82 19.39 5.96
CA PHE A 108 -16.27 19.45 5.75
C PHE A 108 -17.00 19.49 7.10
N TRP A 109 -16.65 18.58 8.01
CA TRP A 109 -17.20 18.55 9.36
C TRP A 109 -16.95 19.84 10.13
N LEU A 110 -15.73 20.39 10.08
CA LEU A 110 -15.39 21.66 10.72
C LEU A 110 -16.22 22.85 10.17
N ARG A 111 -16.65 22.77 8.90
CA ARG A 111 -17.58 23.73 8.27
C ARG A 111 -19.05 23.37 8.49
N GLN A 112 -19.35 22.39 9.34
CA GLN A 112 -20.70 21.85 9.59
C GLN A 112 -21.39 21.34 8.31
N GLN A 113 -20.60 20.80 7.38
CA GLN A 113 -21.09 20.21 6.13
C GLN A 113 -20.91 18.69 6.15
N ILE A 114 -21.92 17.96 5.70
CA ILE A 114 -21.85 16.50 5.62
C ILE A 114 -20.96 16.08 4.44
N PRO A 115 -19.84 15.37 4.67
CA PRO A 115 -19.00 14.88 3.59
C PRO A 115 -19.69 13.74 2.83
N THR A 116 -19.62 13.82 1.50
CA THR A 116 -20.12 12.82 0.56
C THR A 116 -19.02 12.47 -0.44
N SER A 117 -19.03 11.28 -1.03
CA SER A 117 -18.02 10.91 -2.03
C SER A 117 -17.95 11.91 -3.19
N LYS A 118 -19.07 12.58 -3.53
CA LYS A 118 -19.12 13.59 -4.58
C LYS A 118 -18.40 14.88 -4.19
N ASN A 119 -18.70 15.46 -3.03
CA ASN A 119 -18.07 16.72 -2.61
C ASN A 119 -16.59 16.54 -2.25
N ILE A 120 -16.22 15.39 -1.66
CA ILE A 120 -14.82 15.04 -1.40
C ILE A 120 -14.05 14.95 -2.72
N LEU A 121 -14.59 14.25 -3.73
CA LEU A 121 -13.91 14.11 -5.01
C LEU A 121 -13.71 15.45 -5.72
N LEU A 122 -14.70 16.35 -5.64
CA LEU A 122 -14.59 17.71 -6.18
C LEU A 122 -13.51 18.52 -5.44
N ALA A 123 -13.47 18.43 -4.11
CA ALA A 123 -12.46 19.11 -3.30
C ALA A 123 -11.03 18.58 -3.52
N ILE A 124 -10.88 17.29 -3.83
CA ILE A 124 -9.60 16.69 -4.20
C ILE A 124 -9.18 17.18 -5.60
N LYS A 125 -10.09 17.19 -6.57
CA LYS A 125 -9.79 17.67 -7.94
C LYS A 125 -9.44 19.16 -8.00
N ALA A 126 -9.98 19.96 -7.08
CA ALA A 126 -9.69 21.38 -6.97
C ALA A 126 -8.32 21.68 -6.31
N ASP A 127 -7.67 20.68 -5.72
CA ASP A 127 -6.39 20.85 -5.04
C ASP A 127 -5.23 20.34 -5.92
N PRO A 128 -4.36 21.24 -6.41
CA PRO A 128 -3.21 20.84 -7.24
C PRO A 128 -2.17 20.01 -6.46
N GLY A 129 -2.21 20.04 -5.12
CA GLY A 129 -1.31 19.30 -4.25
C GLY A 129 -1.75 17.86 -3.95
N LEU A 130 -2.84 17.38 -4.55
CA LEU A 130 -3.33 16.01 -4.40
C LEU A 130 -3.38 15.26 -5.74
N PRO A 131 -3.22 13.91 -5.73
CA PRO A 131 -3.39 13.12 -6.92
C PRO A 131 -4.84 13.18 -7.44
N SER A 132 -5.00 13.27 -8.75
CA SER A 132 -6.33 13.23 -9.37
C SER A 132 -6.95 11.84 -9.19
N LEU A 133 -8.11 11.79 -8.51
CA LEU A 133 -8.81 10.55 -8.21
C LEU A 133 -10.10 10.40 -9.04
N ASN A 134 -10.50 9.15 -9.25
CA ASN A 134 -11.84 8.77 -9.66
C ASN A 134 -12.61 8.17 -8.46
N PHE A 135 -13.92 7.95 -8.59
CA PHE A 135 -14.74 7.41 -7.51
C PHE A 135 -14.29 6.04 -6.99
N LYS A 136 -13.75 5.17 -7.86
CA LYS A 136 -13.27 3.84 -7.47
C LYS A 136 -12.00 3.96 -6.62
N SER A 137 -11.06 4.81 -7.03
CA SER A 137 -9.85 5.10 -6.25
C SER A 137 -10.19 5.77 -4.93
N LEU A 138 -11.13 6.73 -4.93
CA LEU A 138 -11.60 7.38 -3.71
C LEU A 138 -12.24 6.37 -2.74
N ALA A 139 -13.07 5.44 -3.24
CA ALA A 139 -13.67 4.40 -2.40
C ALA A 139 -12.62 3.44 -1.80
N LYS A 140 -11.49 3.22 -2.48
CA LYS A 140 -10.34 2.51 -1.89
C LYS A 140 -9.72 3.34 -0.77
N VAL A 141 -9.41 4.62 -1.03
CA VAL A 141 -8.83 5.52 -0.02
C VAL A 141 -9.69 5.68 1.22
N ILE A 142 -11.00 5.89 1.06
CA ILE A 142 -11.96 6.00 2.18
C ILE A 142 -11.87 4.75 3.07
N ARG A 143 -11.83 3.56 2.47
CA ARG A 143 -11.70 2.30 3.20
C ARG A 143 -10.34 2.17 3.89
N ASP A 144 -9.26 2.52 3.18
CA ASP A 144 -7.91 2.49 3.73
C ASP A 144 -7.80 3.42 4.95
N LEU A 145 -8.42 4.61 4.88
CA LEU A 145 -8.47 5.61 5.96
C LEU A 145 -9.33 5.20 7.17
N GLY A 146 -10.05 4.07 7.09
CA GLY A 146 -11.05 3.70 8.11
C GLY A 146 -12.19 4.72 8.20
N ILE A 147 -12.62 5.27 7.05
CA ILE A 147 -13.78 6.15 6.96
C ILE A 147 -14.99 5.30 6.55
N GLU A 148 -16.06 5.40 7.32
CA GLU A 148 -17.26 4.57 7.19
C GLU A 148 -18.52 5.40 7.03
N TYR A 149 -19.58 4.76 6.52
CA TYR A 149 -20.90 5.38 6.45
C TYR A 149 -21.63 5.18 7.78
N THR A 150 -21.71 6.26 8.55
CA THR A 150 -22.48 6.29 9.79
C THR A 150 -23.88 6.80 9.51
N ARG A 151 -24.88 6.10 10.05
CA ARG A 151 -26.27 6.55 10.00
C ARG A 151 -26.49 7.58 11.09
N SER A 152 -27.00 8.75 10.74
CA SER A 152 -27.57 9.66 11.71
C SER A 152 -28.98 9.19 12.13
N ILE A 153 -29.49 9.78 13.22
CA ILE A 153 -30.85 9.55 13.74
C ILE A 153 -31.92 9.75 12.64
N HIS A 154 -31.65 10.62 11.66
CA HIS A 154 -32.55 10.95 10.55
C HIS A 154 -32.29 10.17 9.25
N GLN A 155 -31.65 8.99 9.33
CA GLN A 155 -31.34 8.13 8.17
C GLN A 155 -30.39 8.74 7.12
N MET A 156 -29.75 9.88 7.40
CA MET A 156 -28.68 10.39 6.54
C MET A 156 -27.42 9.54 6.72
N ARG A 157 -26.75 9.22 5.60
CA ARG A 157 -25.46 8.53 5.63
C ARG A 157 -24.34 9.55 5.51
N ALA A 158 -23.60 9.75 6.59
CA ALA A 158 -22.44 10.63 6.62
C ALA A 158 -21.15 9.80 6.62
N LEU A 159 -20.08 10.35 6.05
CA LEU A 159 -18.76 9.73 6.11
C LEU A 159 -18.02 10.20 7.36
N THR A 160 -17.81 9.30 8.32
CA THR A 160 -17.08 9.57 9.57
C THR A 160 -15.91 8.63 9.71
N GLU A 161 -14.94 8.96 10.55
CA GLU A 161 -13.97 7.96 11.02
C GLU A 161 -14.69 6.79 11.70
N ALA A 162 -14.09 5.60 11.57
CA ALA A 162 -14.48 4.42 12.33
C ALA A 162 -14.29 4.69 13.84
N GLU A 163 -15.16 4.09 14.64
CA GLU A 163 -15.25 4.35 16.08
C GLU A 163 -13.92 4.04 16.82
N ASP A 164 -13.23 2.97 16.43
CA ASP A 164 -11.93 2.59 16.97
C ASP A 164 -10.84 3.65 16.70
N ILE A 165 -10.83 4.24 15.50
CA ILE A 165 -9.92 5.34 15.15
C ILE A 165 -10.26 6.61 15.94
N VAL A 166 -11.56 6.91 16.10
CA VAL A 166 -12.01 8.07 16.90
C VAL A 166 -11.56 7.94 18.36
N LEU A 167 -11.79 6.77 18.97
CA LEU A 167 -11.38 6.48 20.35
C LEU A 167 -9.85 6.54 20.51
N TRP A 168 -9.10 5.96 19.57
CA TRP A 168 -7.64 6.03 19.57
C TRP A 168 -7.18 7.50 19.53
N ARG A 169 -7.72 8.29 18.60
CA ARG A 169 -7.36 9.70 18.45
C ARG A 169 -7.70 10.51 19.71
N GLN A 170 -8.86 10.31 20.31
CA GLN A 170 -9.23 10.98 21.56
C GLN A 170 -8.25 10.65 22.68
N LYS A 171 -7.99 9.35 22.91
CA LYS A 171 -7.04 8.90 23.92
C LYS A 171 -5.64 9.46 23.69
N TYR A 172 -5.17 9.45 22.44
CA TYR A 172 -3.88 10.05 22.09
C TYR A 172 -3.83 11.53 22.46
N ILE A 173 -4.85 12.32 22.09
CA ILE A 173 -4.91 13.77 22.38
C ILE A 173 -4.95 14.02 23.88
N GLU A 174 -5.71 13.23 24.64
CA GLU A 174 -5.77 13.33 26.11
C GLU A 174 -4.41 13.05 26.75
N ASP A 175 -3.78 11.92 26.38
CA ASP A 175 -2.50 11.50 26.95
C ASP A 175 -1.38 12.50 26.60
N ILE A 176 -1.28 12.94 25.34
CA ILE A 176 -0.22 13.86 24.92
C ILE A 176 -0.36 15.25 25.57
N ARG A 177 -1.60 15.74 25.76
CA ARG A 177 -1.87 16.97 26.51
C ARG A 177 -1.52 16.81 27.98
N ARG A 178 -1.89 15.67 28.59
CA ARG A 178 -1.53 15.37 29.99
C ARG A 178 -0.02 15.42 30.17
N TYR A 179 0.75 14.72 29.34
CA TYR A 179 2.21 14.69 29.46
C TYR A 179 2.87 16.05 29.25
N ARG A 180 2.35 16.87 28.33
CA ARG A 180 2.79 18.27 28.20
C ARG A 180 2.52 19.09 29.47
N ASN A 181 1.34 18.92 30.08
CA ASN A 181 1.00 19.61 31.34
C ASN A 181 1.83 19.13 32.53
N GLU A 182 2.29 17.88 32.52
CA GLU A 182 3.24 17.33 33.49
C GLU A 182 4.67 17.89 33.30
N GLY A 183 4.92 18.70 32.25
CA GLY A 183 6.24 19.26 31.95
C GLY A 183 7.20 18.23 31.34
N ARG A 184 6.69 17.11 30.82
CA ARG A 184 7.52 16.05 30.24
C ARG A 184 7.92 16.40 28.82
N THR A 185 9.19 16.22 28.49
CA THR A 185 9.69 16.38 27.13
C THR A 185 9.12 15.31 26.21
N ILE A 186 8.62 15.74 25.04
CA ILE A 186 8.04 14.87 24.03
C ILE A 186 8.99 14.77 22.86
N TYR A 187 9.41 13.54 22.57
CA TYR A 187 10.18 13.17 21.41
C TYR A 187 9.29 12.48 20.38
N TYR A 188 9.39 12.90 19.13
CA TYR A 188 8.67 12.34 18.00
C TYR A 188 9.63 11.51 17.16
N LEU A 189 9.30 10.24 16.96
CA LEU A 189 10.08 9.28 16.20
C LEU A 189 9.33 8.95 14.92
N GLN A 190 10.00 9.09 13.78
CA GLN A 190 9.43 8.71 12.49
C GLN A 190 10.46 7.95 11.64
N GLU A 191 9.94 6.95 10.93
CA GLU A 191 10.64 6.27 9.84
C GLU A 191 10.07 6.74 8.50
N THR A 192 10.94 6.87 7.50
CA THR A 192 10.56 7.09 6.12
C THR A 192 11.37 6.20 5.18
N GLN A 193 10.76 5.82 4.06
CA GLN A 193 11.41 5.04 3.01
C GLN A 193 11.75 5.95 1.84
N VAL A 194 12.98 5.84 1.38
CA VAL A 194 13.55 6.68 0.33
C VAL A 194 14.07 5.78 -0.77
N ASN A 195 13.66 6.07 -2.00
CA ASN A 195 14.14 5.39 -3.17
C ASN A 195 15.52 5.96 -3.56
N VAL A 196 16.55 5.13 -3.49
CA VAL A 196 17.92 5.43 -3.93
C VAL A 196 18.17 4.62 -5.20
N GLY A 197 18.72 5.24 -6.25
CA GLY A 197 18.93 4.53 -7.50
C GLY A 197 19.92 5.19 -8.42
N ARG A 198 20.83 4.36 -8.96
CA ARG A 198 21.70 4.73 -10.09
C ARG A 198 20.88 4.76 -11.39
N TYR A 199 20.62 5.93 -11.96
CA TYR A 199 20.23 5.98 -13.38
C TYR A 199 21.51 5.89 -14.20
N SER A 200 21.59 4.98 -15.18
CA SER A 200 22.72 5.01 -16.11
C SER A 200 22.58 6.21 -17.05
N SER A 201 23.71 6.79 -17.45
CA SER A 201 23.78 7.92 -18.39
C SER A 201 23.15 7.62 -19.76
N LYS A 202 22.88 6.34 -20.10
CA LYS A 202 22.11 5.92 -21.29
C LYS A 202 20.59 5.98 -21.11
N GLU A 203 20.07 5.88 -19.88
CA GLU A 203 18.64 5.91 -19.56
C GLU A 203 18.09 7.35 -19.49
N LEU A 204 18.96 8.35 -19.37
CA LEU A 204 18.61 9.78 -19.45
C LEU A 204 18.22 10.26 -20.86
N TRP A 205 18.49 9.47 -21.90
CA TRP A 205 18.26 9.82 -23.32
C TRP A 205 17.29 8.90 -24.06
N ALA A 206 16.63 7.98 -23.35
CA ALA A 206 15.62 7.12 -23.93
C ALA A 206 14.39 7.11 -23.01
N ASP A 207 13.21 7.44 -23.55
CA ASP A 207 11.90 7.30 -22.90
C ASP A 207 11.55 5.81 -22.69
N VAL A 208 12.37 5.12 -21.90
CA VAL A 208 12.14 3.73 -21.49
C VAL A 208 12.26 3.69 -19.98
N GLU A 209 11.11 3.58 -19.33
CA GLU A 209 10.99 3.29 -17.90
C GLU A 209 11.68 1.92 -17.64
N SER A 210 12.87 1.94 -17.05
CA SER A 210 13.63 0.71 -16.87
C SER A 210 13.06 -0.11 -15.71
N SER A 211 12.93 -1.41 -15.92
CA SER A 211 12.36 -2.37 -14.96
C SER A 211 13.36 -2.76 -13.86
N ARG A 212 14.25 -1.86 -13.43
CA ARG A 212 15.31 -2.16 -12.46
C ARG A 212 14.84 -1.91 -11.02
N LYS A 213 15.27 -2.80 -10.12
CA LYS A 213 15.12 -2.69 -8.67
C LYS A 213 15.67 -1.34 -8.22
N VAL A 214 14.79 -0.52 -7.66
CA VAL A 214 15.16 0.69 -6.94
C VAL A 214 15.66 0.22 -5.57
N GLU A 215 16.90 0.56 -5.21
CA GLU A 215 17.41 0.31 -3.87
C GLU A 215 16.59 1.19 -2.92
N GLN A 216 15.95 0.57 -1.92
CA GLN A 216 15.15 1.30 -0.95
C GLN A 216 16.00 1.48 0.30
N MET A 217 16.08 2.71 0.78
CA MET A 217 16.78 3.07 2.01
C MET A 217 15.73 3.45 3.05
N ILE A 218 15.87 2.91 4.25
CA ILE A 218 15.08 3.27 5.41
C ILE A 218 15.86 4.32 6.19
N VAL A 219 15.16 5.41 6.52
CA VAL A 219 15.71 6.53 7.28
C VAL A 219 14.83 6.75 8.51
N VAL A 220 15.46 6.77 9.68
CA VAL A 220 14.80 6.95 10.97
C VAL A 220 15.46 8.10 11.70
N HIS A 221 14.64 8.94 12.35
CA HIS A 221 15.15 9.94 13.27
C HIS A 221 14.12 10.22 14.37
N ILE A 222 14.63 10.71 15.49
CA ILE A 222 13.86 11.25 16.62
C ILE A 222 14.21 12.73 16.89
N GLY A 223 13.23 13.53 17.29
CA GLY A 223 13.42 14.94 17.63
C GLY A 223 12.37 15.46 18.60
N SER A 224 12.66 16.56 19.29
CA SER A 224 11.76 17.26 20.21
C SER A 224 11.63 18.73 19.81
N VAL A 225 10.97 19.52 20.66
CA VAL A 225 10.92 20.99 20.51
C VAL A 225 12.31 21.64 20.43
N GLU A 226 13.34 21.00 20.97
CA GLU A 226 14.72 21.50 20.96
C GLU A 226 15.44 21.26 19.64
N GLY A 227 14.96 20.32 18.83
CA GLY A 227 15.63 19.92 17.60
C GLY A 227 15.63 18.41 17.39
N PHE A 228 16.28 18.01 16.31
CA PHE A 228 16.69 16.62 16.12
C PHE A 228 17.73 16.22 17.17
N VAL A 229 17.60 15.01 17.73
CA VAL A 229 18.57 14.50 18.71
C VAL A 229 19.90 14.23 18.03
N GLU A 230 20.97 14.87 18.49
CA GLU A 230 22.30 14.69 17.90
C GLU A 230 22.74 13.21 17.96
N GLY A 231 23.26 12.69 16.85
CA GLY A 231 23.58 11.26 16.71
C GLY A 231 22.36 10.34 16.52
N GLY A 232 21.15 10.90 16.42
CA GLY A 232 19.90 10.13 16.30
C GLY A 232 19.50 9.72 14.88
N LEU A 233 20.20 10.17 13.83
CA LEU A 233 19.89 9.78 12.45
C LEU A 233 20.37 8.35 12.17
N LEU A 234 19.44 7.46 11.83
CA LEU A 234 19.71 6.09 11.39
C LEU A 234 19.31 5.92 9.93
N CYS A 235 20.15 5.23 9.18
CA CYS A 235 20.05 5.08 7.74
C CYS A 235 20.55 3.68 7.36
N PHE A 236 19.69 2.86 6.74
CA PHE A 236 20.05 1.49 6.35
C PHE A 236 19.27 1.03 5.11
N GLU A 237 19.78 0.04 4.41
CA GLU A 237 19.11 -0.52 3.23
C GLU A 237 17.89 -1.37 3.62
N SER A 238 16.79 -1.22 2.90
CA SER A 238 15.69 -2.18 2.95
C SER A 238 16.08 -3.39 2.10
N GLU A 239 16.35 -4.52 2.73
CA GLU A 239 16.40 -5.81 2.05
C GLU A 239 15.02 -6.05 1.40
N THR A 240 15.00 -6.18 0.07
CA THR A 240 13.80 -6.53 -0.70
C THR A 240 13.96 -7.91 -1.36
N ASN A 241 14.83 -8.75 -0.79
CA ASN A 241 15.10 -10.12 -1.22
C ASN A 241 15.22 -10.99 0.02
N THR A 242 14.20 -11.73 0.42
CA THR A 242 13.88 -13.02 -0.21
C THR A 242 12.45 -13.42 0.22
N SER A 243 12.00 -14.65 -0.03
CA SER A 243 10.64 -15.13 0.23
C SER A 243 10.02 -14.63 1.55
N ASP A 244 8.68 -14.56 1.62
CA ASP A 244 7.79 -14.13 2.74
C ASP A 244 8.09 -14.70 4.17
N CYS A 245 9.22 -15.38 4.36
CA CYS A 245 9.64 -16.06 5.58
C CYS A 245 11.07 -15.70 6.07
N ASP A 246 11.89 -14.94 5.33
CA ASP A 246 13.27 -14.60 5.72
C ASP A 246 13.55 -13.10 5.55
N ASP A 247 13.13 -12.29 6.53
CA ASP A 247 13.57 -10.90 6.75
C ASP A 247 14.00 -10.84 8.23
N HIS A 248 15.28 -11.07 8.52
CA HIS A 248 15.81 -11.11 9.90
C HIS A 248 16.81 -9.99 10.21
N MET A 249 17.46 -9.41 9.21
CA MET A 249 18.61 -8.52 9.46
C MET A 249 18.20 -7.07 9.77
N ASN A 250 17.10 -6.59 9.18
CA ASN A 250 16.71 -5.17 9.33
C ASN A 250 16.00 -4.86 10.65
N GLU A 251 15.48 -5.88 11.32
CA GLU A 251 14.74 -5.77 12.57
C GLU A 251 15.65 -5.42 13.77
N ASP A 252 16.80 -6.07 13.88
CA ASP A 252 17.74 -5.86 14.98
C ASP A 252 18.45 -4.50 14.90
N ILE A 253 18.71 -3.98 13.68
CA ILE A 253 19.33 -2.66 13.47
C ILE A 253 18.52 -1.55 14.13
N PHE A 254 17.20 -1.56 13.96
CA PHE A 254 16.33 -0.57 14.57
C PHE A 254 16.31 -0.70 16.10
N TYR A 255 16.21 -1.92 16.62
CA TYR A 255 16.14 -2.13 18.07
C TYR A 255 17.43 -1.70 18.77
N ASP A 256 18.59 -2.06 18.23
CA ASP A 256 19.89 -1.66 18.78
C ASP A 256 20.07 -0.14 18.75
N TRP A 257 19.70 0.51 17.64
CA TRP A 257 19.65 1.97 17.57
C TRP A 257 18.69 2.55 18.60
N PHE A 258 17.51 1.96 18.79
CA PHE A 258 16.52 2.44 19.74
C PHE A 258 17.02 2.32 21.19
N CYS A 259 17.70 1.24 21.56
CA CYS A 259 18.34 1.11 22.87
C CYS A 259 19.37 2.24 23.11
N ASN A 260 20.19 2.54 22.10
CA ASN A 260 21.18 3.62 22.19
C ASN A 260 20.53 5.00 22.23
N ILE A 261 19.46 5.23 21.46
CA ILE A 261 18.82 6.56 21.44
C ILE A 261 18.13 6.86 22.77
N LEU A 262 17.56 5.85 23.45
CA LEU A 262 16.92 6.01 24.76
C LEU A 262 17.85 6.59 25.83
N THR A 263 19.16 6.34 25.74
CA THR A 263 20.15 6.88 26.69
C THR A 263 20.46 8.34 26.45
N LEU A 264 20.13 8.88 25.27
CA LEU A 264 20.32 10.29 24.91
C LEU A 264 19.10 11.15 25.20
N LEU A 265 17.94 10.54 25.46
CA LEU A 265 16.70 11.26 25.76
C LEU A 265 16.60 11.57 27.25
N GLU A 266 15.93 12.67 27.57
CA GLU A 266 15.66 13.06 28.95
C GLU A 266 14.95 11.96 29.76
N GLU A 267 15.20 11.97 31.08
CA GLU A 267 14.49 11.13 32.03
C GLU A 267 13.00 11.49 32.06
N ASN A 268 12.14 10.49 32.33
CA ASN A 268 10.70 10.69 32.39
C ASN A 268 10.10 11.36 31.13
N SER A 269 10.74 11.23 29.97
CA SER A 269 10.24 11.77 28.70
C SER A 269 9.15 10.88 28.08
N VAL A 270 8.57 11.35 26.97
CA VAL A 270 7.56 10.63 26.20
C VAL A 270 8.05 10.44 24.77
N ILE A 271 7.89 9.25 24.22
CA ILE A 271 8.24 8.94 22.83
C ILE A 271 6.95 8.70 22.03
N VAL A 272 6.73 9.47 20.99
CA VAL A 272 5.62 9.34 20.05
C VAL A 272 6.10 8.61 18.80
N PHE A 273 5.61 7.39 18.60
CA PHE A 273 5.85 6.61 17.40
C PHE A 273 4.86 6.97 16.28
N ASP A 274 5.37 7.21 15.07
CA ASP A 274 4.55 7.21 13.86
C ASP A 274 4.03 5.80 13.51
N ASN A 275 2.99 5.76 12.67
CA ASN A 275 2.31 4.56 12.23
C ASN A 275 2.94 3.91 10.98
N ALA A 276 4.25 4.07 10.80
CA ALA A 276 5.00 3.56 9.67
C ALA A 276 4.87 2.03 9.49
N SER A 277 5.04 1.59 8.24
CA SER A 277 4.75 0.22 7.82
C SER A 277 5.68 -0.82 8.43
N HIS A 278 6.89 -0.49 8.85
CA HIS A 278 7.79 -1.45 9.48
C HIS A 278 7.28 -1.95 10.83
N TYR A 279 6.60 -1.09 11.62
CA TYR A 279 5.96 -1.51 12.88
C TYR A 279 4.75 -2.43 12.68
N ASN A 280 4.13 -2.41 11.49
CA ASN A 280 2.82 -3.03 11.21
C ASN A 280 2.84 -4.18 10.20
N LEU A 281 3.56 -4.02 9.09
CA LEU A 281 3.56 -4.91 7.93
C LEU A 281 4.77 -5.84 7.89
N LYS A 282 5.91 -5.42 8.47
CA LYS A 282 7.15 -6.22 8.51
C LYS A 282 7.49 -6.78 9.87
N ASN A 283 6.72 -6.48 10.91
CA ASN A 283 6.88 -7.11 12.21
C ASN A 283 6.46 -8.59 12.03
N HIS A 284 7.42 -9.45 11.69
CA HIS A 284 7.21 -10.81 11.15
C HIS A 284 6.69 -11.81 12.20
N VAL A 285 6.00 -11.34 13.25
CA VAL A 285 5.43 -12.21 14.26
C VAL A 285 4.14 -12.84 13.74
N PRO A 286 4.01 -14.17 13.76
CA PRO A 286 2.82 -14.82 13.24
C PRO A 286 1.54 -14.34 13.94
N ASN A 287 0.47 -14.25 13.15
CA ASN A 287 -0.86 -13.91 13.65
C ASN A 287 -1.89 -14.97 13.24
N THR A 288 -3.14 -14.81 13.67
CA THR A 288 -4.21 -15.78 13.42
C THR A 288 -4.53 -15.99 11.94
N ALA A 289 -4.12 -15.09 11.04
CA ALA A 289 -4.28 -15.26 9.60
C ALA A 289 -3.23 -16.21 8.99
N TRP A 290 -2.09 -16.44 9.65
CA TRP A 290 -1.04 -17.32 9.15
C TRP A 290 -1.48 -18.77 9.13
N ASN A 291 -1.05 -19.53 8.12
CA ASN A 291 -1.25 -20.98 8.14
C ASN A 291 -0.23 -21.64 9.09
N LYS A 292 -0.52 -22.87 9.52
CA LYS A 292 0.30 -23.61 10.48
C LYS A 292 1.74 -23.83 10.01
N ASP A 293 1.93 -24.15 8.74
CA ASP A 293 3.27 -24.44 8.19
C ASP A 293 4.15 -23.18 8.16
N CYS A 294 3.57 -22.01 7.88
CA CYS A 294 4.26 -20.73 7.98
C CYS A 294 4.68 -20.41 9.41
N ILE A 295 3.83 -20.70 10.41
CA ILE A 295 4.18 -20.51 11.82
C ILE A 295 5.36 -21.42 12.21
N LEU A 296 5.34 -22.69 11.79
CA LEU A 296 6.43 -23.64 12.06
C LEU A 296 7.74 -23.19 11.39
N LYS A 297 7.70 -22.77 10.12
CA LYS A 297 8.87 -22.23 9.42
C LYS A 297 9.43 -20.98 10.10
N TRP A 298 8.55 -20.11 10.61
CA TRP A 298 8.97 -18.94 11.36
C TRP A 298 9.74 -19.34 12.62
N PHE A 299 9.25 -20.31 13.39
CA PHE A 299 9.98 -20.84 14.54
C PHE A 299 11.33 -21.48 14.13
N GLU A 300 11.34 -22.26 13.04
CA GLU A 300 12.58 -22.87 12.49
C GLU A 300 13.61 -21.80 12.15
N GLY A 301 13.20 -20.68 11.54
CA GLY A 301 14.06 -19.53 11.26
C GLY A 301 14.62 -18.86 12.52
N LYS A 302 13.90 -18.94 13.65
CA LYS A 302 14.38 -18.51 14.98
C LYS A 302 15.14 -19.59 15.74
N GLY A 303 15.49 -20.71 15.08
CA GLY A 303 16.23 -21.82 15.68
C GLY A 303 15.41 -22.68 16.65
N ILE A 304 14.08 -22.52 16.69
CA ILE A 304 13.18 -23.28 17.55
C ILE A 304 12.42 -24.29 16.68
N VAL A 305 12.58 -25.58 16.96
CA VAL A 305 11.89 -26.64 16.20
C VAL A 305 10.75 -27.20 17.04
N TYR A 306 9.54 -27.12 16.50
CA TYR A 306 8.34 -27.69 17.10
C TYR A 306 7.81 -28.88 16.29
N ASP A 307 7.19 -29.84 16.97
CA ASP A 307 6.57 -30.99 16.31
C ASP A 307 5.40 -30.54 15.42
N ARG A 308 5.36 -31.07 14.18
CA ARG A 308 4.25 -30.89 13.24
C ARG A 308 2.93 -31.44 13.76
N SER A 309 2.90 -32.25 14.82
CA SER A 309 1.65 -32.70 15.46
C SER A 309 0.89 -31.57 16.18
N LEU A 310 1.58 -30.50 16.63
CA LEU A 310 0.97 -29.41 17.40
C LEU A 310 -0.13 -28.69 16.63
N LYS A 311 -1.24 -28.38 17.29
CA LYS A 311 -2.33 -27.62 16.65
C LYS A 311 -1.91 -26.15 16.44
N LYS A 312 -2.54 -25.50 15.46
CA LYS A 312 -2.28 -24.07 15.16
C LYS A 312 -2.47 -23.20 16.40
N ASP A 313 -3.50 -23.45 17.20
CA ASP A 313 -3.79 -22.67 18.40
C ASP A 313 -2.69 -22.82 19.47
N GLN A 314 -2.15 -24.04 19.65
CA GLN A 314 -1.01 -24.29 20.54
C GLN A 314 0.27 -23.59 20.04
N LEU A 315 0.50 -23.57 18.72
CA LEU A 315 1.60 -22.82 18.15
C LEU A 315 1.42 -21.31 18.36
N MET A 316 0.19 -20.79 18.26
CA MET A 316 -0.10 -19.38 18.55
C MET A 316 0.10 -19.04 20.03
N GLU A 317 -0.20 -19.94 20.97
CA GLU A 317 0.17 -19.78 22.37
C GLU A 317 1.69 -19.66 22.52
N LYS A 318 2.47 -20.53 21.86
CA LYS A 318 3.93 -20.43 21.84
C LYS A 318 4.44 -19.13 21.22
N VAL A 319 3.81 -18.64 20.15
CA VAL A 319 4.15 -17.34 19.56
C VAL A 319 3.91 -16.23 20.58
N ASN A 320 2.80 -16.28 21.32
CA ASN A 320 2.47 -15.27 22.32
C ASN A 320 3.45 -15.28 23.50
N GLU A 321 3.94 -16.46 23.93
CA GLU A 321 4.96 -16.61 24.99
C GLU A 321 6.27 -15.87 24.64
N ILE A 322 6.74 -15.98 23.39
CA ILE A 322 7.98 -15.34 22.93
C ILE A 322 7.75 -14.02 22.20
N ARG A 323 6.49 -13.53 22.16
CA ARG A 323 6.13 -12.40 21.31
C ARG A 323 6.93 -11.16 21.63
N LEU A 324 7.20 -10.89 22.90
CA LEU A 324 8.01 -9.72 23.31
C LEU A 324 9.46 -9.78 22.80
N ILE A 325 9.97 -10.96 22.46
CA ILE A 325 11.33 -11.13 21.94
C ILE A 325 11.39 -10.73 20.46
N PHE A 326 10.33 -11.04 19.71
CA PHE A 326 10.32 -10.92 18.24
C PHE A 326 9.38 -9.84 17.69
N ASP A 327 8.50 -9.25 18.52
CA ASP A 327 7.65 -8.11 18.15
C ASP A 327 8.42 -6.83 18.47
N ASN A 328 9.15 -6.30 17.49
CA ASN A 328 10.04 -5.15 17.68
C ASN A 328 9.34 -3.95 18.29
N TYR A 329 8.13 -3.64 17.83
CA TYR A 329 7.36 -2.56 18.40
C TYR A 329 7.11 -2.80 19.90
N LYS A 330 6.65 -4.00 20.29
CA LYS A 330 6.42 -4.30 21.71
C LYS A 330 7.70 -4.35 22.53
N ARG A 331 8.79 -4.88 21.96
CA ARG A 331 10.10 -4.92 22.61
C ARG A 331 10.63 -3.52 22.86
N SER A 332 10.59 -2.63 21.85
CA SER A 332 10.97 -1.22 21.98
C SER A 332 10.08 -0.48 22.98
N VAL A 333 8.76 -0.73 23.00
CA VAL A 333 7.87 -0.15 24.02
C VAL A 333 8.29 -0.59 25.42
N GLN A 334 8.58 -1.88 25.61
CA GLN A 334 9.03 -2.39 26.90
C GLN A 334 10.37 -1.79 27.32
N GLU A 335 11.30 -1.62 26.36
CA GLU A 335 12.60 -1.00 26.62
C GLU A 335 12.45 0.47 27.06
N ALA A 336 11.60 1.24 26.38
CA ALA A 336 11.31 2.61 26.77
C ALA A 336 10.75 2.68 28.20
N ILE A 337 9.84 1.77 28.57
CA ILE A 337 9.30 1.68 29.94
C ILE A 337 10.41 1.37 30.94
N ASN A 338 11.32 0.44 30.63
CA ASN A 338 12.46 0.12 31.49
C ASN A 338 13.37 1.34 31.71
N HIS A 339 13.47 2.22 30.72
CA HIS A 339 14.18 3.50 30.77
C HIS A 339 13.35 4.66 31.34
N ASN A 340 12.25 4.36 32.06
CA ASN A 340 11.32 5.30 32.66
C ASN A 340 10.76 6.32 31.64
N LYS A 341 10.38 5.86 30.45
CA LYS A 341 9.81 6.69 29.38
C LYS A 341 8.43 6.18 29.01
N ALA A 342 7.49 7.12 28.81
CA ALA A 342 6.17 6.76 28.30
C ALA A 342 6.23 6.64 26.78
N VAL A 343 5.36 5.79 26.22
CA VAL A 343 5.25 5.63 24.77
C VAL A 343 3.83 5.91 24.32
N LEU A 344 3.71 6.75 23.29
CA LEU A 344 2.49 6.99 22.55
C LEU A 344 2.65 6.54 21.12
N ARG A 345 1.51 6.24 20.48
CA ARG A 345 1.46 5.87 19.07
C ARG A 345 0.42 6.71 18.36
N LEU A 346 0.81 7.32 17.25
CA LEU A 346 -0.09 8.12 16.44
C LEU A 346 -1.28 7.27 15.97
N PRO A 347 -2.49 7.83 15.91
CA PRO A 347 -3.62 7.18 15.24
C PRO A 347 -3.35 7.08 13.72
N PRO A 348 -3.88 6.05 13.02
CA PRO A 348 -3.63 5.84 11.59
C PRO A 348 -3.97 7.08 10.75
N TYR A 349 -3.10 7.43 9.80
CA TYR A 349 -3.29 8.55 8.85
C TYR A 349 -3.40 9.95 9.48
N HIS A 350 -2.98 10.11 10.73
CA HIS A 350 -2.95 11.40 11.43
C HIS A 350 -1.52 11.95 11.55
N CYS A 351 -0.74 11.92 10.47
CA CYS A 351 0.66 12.37 10.49
C CYS A 351 0.85 13.85 10.93
N HIS A 352 -0.20 14.67 10.83
CA HIS A 352 -0.22 16.06 11.29
C HIS A 352 -0.26 16.22 12.82
N LEU A 353 -0.48 15.14 13.57
CA LEU A 353 -0.32 15.10 15.03
C LEU A 353 1.14 14.95 15.47
N SER A 354 2.07 14.84 14.52
CA SER A 354 3.50 14.81 14.77
C SER A 354 4.19 15.93 13.97
N PRO A 355 5.05 16.76 14.59
CA PRO A 355 5.82 17.80 13.89
C PRO A 355 6.80 17.23 12.86
N MET A 356 7.11 15.94 12.97
CA MET A 356 8.12 15.26 12.18
C MET A 356 7.78 15.23 10.67
N HIS A 357 6.50 15.33 10.30
CA HIS A 357 6.12 15.45 8.89
C HIS A 357 6.67 16.73 8.24
N LEU A 358 6.66 17.87 8.94
CA LEU A 358 7.18 19.15 8.43
C LEU A 358 8.71 19.17 8.44
N ALA A 359 9.32 18.63 9.49
CA ALA A 359 10.77 18.49 9.57
C ALA A 359 11.30 17.63 8.39
N TRP A 360 10.68 16.47 8.13
CA TRP A 360 11.06 15.63 7.00
C TRP A 360 10.83 16.26 5.64
N GLU A 361 9.83 17.14 5.47
CA GLU A 361 9.66 17.87 4.20
C GLU A 361 10.88 18.74 3.87
N VAL A 362 11.51 19.34 4.88
CA VAL A 362 12.74 20.14 4.69
C VAL A 362 13.90 19.25 4.28
N VAL A 363 14.14 18.17 5.04
CA VAL A 363 15.23 17.22 4.77
C VAL A 363 15.04 16.56 3.40
N ALA A 364 13.85 16.06 3.10
CA ALA A 364 13.54 15.42 1.83
C ALA A 364 13.68 16.37 0.64
N ARG A 365 13.33 17.65 0.81
CA ARG A 365 13.54 18.67 -0.22
C ARG A 365 15.02 18.93 -0.46
N HIS A 366 15.83 19.04 0.60
CA HIS A 366 17.29 19.20 0.48
C HIS A 366 17.91 18.02 -0.26
N VAL A 367 17.61 16.80 0.18
CA VAL A 367 18.10 15.57 -0.46
C VAL A 367 17.68 15.55 -1.92
N LYS A 368 16.41 15.82 -2.24
CA LYS A 368 15.91 15.79 -3.62
C LYS A 368 16.59 16.81 -4.54
N ILE A 369 16.90 18.00 -4.04
CA ILE A 369 17.54 19.06 -4.85
C ILE A 369 19.01 18.74 -5.10
N ASN A 370 19.69 18.16 -4.12
CA ASN A 370 21.14 17.96 -4.15
C ASN A 370 21.57 16.53 -4.53
N SER A 371 20.66 15.57 -4.55
CA SER A 371 20.94 14.19 -4.95
C SER A 371 21.23 14.09 -6.45
N CYS A 372 22.29 13.35 -6.80
CA CYS A 372 22.57 12.96 -8.19
C CYS A 372 21.98 11.58 -8.47
N PRO A 373 21.51 11.32 -9.70
CA PRO A 373 21.28 9.97 -10.23
C PRO A 373 22.47 8.99 -10.12
N CYS A 374 23.64 9.48 -9.73
CA CYS A 374 24.91 8.77 -9.61
C CYS A 374 25.38 8.59 -8.16
N SER A 375 24.67 9.19 -7.20
CA SER A 375 25.03 9.17 -5.78
C SER A 375 25.07 7.74 -5.24
N ASN A 376 26.10 7.44 -4.47
CA ASN A 376 26.14 6.22 -3.67
C ASN A 376 25.35 6.42 -2.36
N LEU A 377 25.22 5.37 -1.55
CA LEU A 377 24.47 5.44 -0.29
C LEU A 377 25.11 6.38 0.74
N ASP A 378 26.44 6.45 0.80
CA ASP A 378 27.16 7.36 1.70
C ASP A 378 26.92 8.83 1.33
N ASP A 379 26.86 9.14 0.03
CA ASP A 379 26.51 10.48 -0.47
C ASP A 379 25.10 10.86 -0.04
N VAL A 380 24.14 9.94 -0.19
CA VAL A 380 22.75 10.15 0.23
C VAL A 380 22.66 10.30 1.75
N TYR A 381 23.40 9.49 2.51
CA TYR A 381 23.51 9.61 3.96
C TYR A 381 24.05 10.99 4.39
N ASN A 382 25.08 11.50 3.72
CA ASN A 382 25.63 12.83 3.98
C ASN A 382 24.59 13.92 3.68
N LEU A 383 23.83 13.81 2.59
CA LEU A 383 22.74 14.74 2.29
C LEU A 383 21.64 14.69 3.36
N PHE A 384 21.32 13.53 3.94
CA PHE A 384 20.40 13.45 5.07
C PHE A 384 20.95 14.18 6.30
N ASN A 385 22.23 13.97 6.63
CA ASN A 385 22.89 14.67 7.74
C ASN A 385 22.90 16.19 7.55
N GLU A 386 23.16 16.67 6.33
CA GLU A 386 23.09 18.08 5.99
C GLU A 386 21.66 18.62 6.11
N GLY A 387 20.68 17.89 5.55
CA GLY A 387 19.29 18.30 5.57
C GLY A 387 18.71 18.38 6.99
N VAL A 388 19.08 17.46 7.87
CA VAL A 388 18.72 17.47 9.30
C VAL A 388 19.21 18.77 9.97
N LYS A 389 20.43 19.22 9.66
CA LYS A 389 21.01 20.46 10.21
C LYS A 389 20.31 21.73 9.72
N LEU A 390 19.57 21.67 8.61
CA LEU A 390 18.78 22.81 8.11
C LEU A 390 17.52 23.04 8.94
N VAL A 391 17.06 22.05 9.69
CA VAL A 391 15.87 22.17 10.53
C VAL A 391 16.28 22.74 11.89
N THR A 392 16.11 24.05 12.04
CA THR A 392 16.50 24.77 13.26
C THR A 392 15.54 24.51 14.41
N THR A 393 15.98 24.80 15.64
CA THR A 393 15.13 24.77 16.84
C THR A 393 13.90 25.67 16.71
N GLU A 394 14.03 26.85 16.10
CA GLU A 394 12.89 27.75 15.83
C GLU A 394 11.84 27.09 14.93
N MET A 395 12.28 26.39 13.87
CA MET A 395 11.39 25.63 12.99
C MET A 395 10.70 24.50 13.76
N TRP A 396 11.42 23.79 14.63
CA TRP A 396 10.86 22.75 15.49
C TRP A 396 9.76 23.28 16.42
N ILE A 397 9.98 24.43 17.06
CA ILE A 397 8.97 25.11 17.88
C ILE A 397 7.71 25.38 17.06
N ASP A 398 7.84 25.94 15.86
CA ASP A 398 6.71 26.22 14.97
C ASP A 398 5.97 24.95 14.52
N TYR A 399 6.69 23.86 14.26
CA TYR A 399 6.11 22.59 13.86
C TYR A 399 5.37 21.90 15.02
N VAL A 400 5.91 21.97 16.23
CA VAL A 400 5.23 21.49 17.45
C VAL A 400 3.96 22.30 17.69
N ASN A 401 4.04 23.63 17.61
CA ASN A 401 2.88 24.52 17.75
C ASN A 401 1.80 24.23 16.69
N SER A 402 2.21 23.94 15.45
CA SER A 402 1.30 23.54 14.37
C SER A 402 0.59 22.22 14.68
N SER A 403 1.30 21.26 15.27
CA SER A 403 0.74 19.96 15.69
C SER A 403 -0.25 20.14 16.84
N ILE A 404 0.07 20.97 17.84
CA ILE A 404 -0.84 21.32 18.95
C ILE A 404 -2.11 21.99 18.42
N ALA A 405 -1.98 22.96 17.52
CA ALA A 405 -3.14 23.60 16.89
C ALA A 405 -4.00 22.60 16.09
N TYR A 406 -3.39 21.54 15.55
CA TYR A 406 -4.12 20.47 14.88
C TYR A 406 -4.82 19.53 15.89
N GLU A 407 -4.23 19.25 17.05
CA GLU A 407 -4.92 18.55 18.15
C GLU A 407 -6.22 19.26 18.54
N ASP A 408 -6.20 20.59 18.67
CA ASP A 408 -7.38 21.39 19.01
C ASP A 408 -8.47 21.28 17.93
N LYS A 409 -8.06 21.29 16.65
CA LYS A 409 -8.98 21.06 15.52
C LYS A 409 -9.63 19.69 15.60
N LEU A 410 -8.87 18.63 15.90
CA LEU A 410 -9.40 17.27 16.01
C LEU A 410 -10.27 17.06 17.24
N TRP A 411 -9.95 17.74 18.34
CA TRP A 411 -10.80 17.76 19.53
C TRP A 411 -12.17 18.35 19.20
N ASN A 412 -12.18 19.54 18.58
CA ASN A 412 -13.40 20.21 18.15
C ASN A 412 -14.15 19.44 17.06
N LEU A 413 -13.45 18.77 16.16
CA LEU A 413 -14.03 17.88 15.16
C LEU A 413 -14.92 16.82 15.80
N GLY A 414 -14.46 16.19 16.89
CA GLY A 414 -15.24 15.19 17.63
C GLY A 414 -16.54 15.78 18.19
N VAL A 415 -16.45 16.93 18.86
CA VAL A 415 -17.61 17.65 19.41
C VAL A 415 -18.62 18.02 18.32
N ILE A 416 -18.15 18.56 17.19
CA ILE A 416 -19.01 18.95 16.07
C ILE A 416 -19.65 17.73 15.41
N THR A 417 -18.89 16.65 15.21
CA THR A 417 -19.40 15.44 14.57
C THR A 417 -20.47 14.78 15.43
N ASP A 418 -20.22 14.64 16.73
CA ASP A 418 -21.18 14.09 17.68
C ASP A 418 -22.44 14.96 17.75
N SER A 419 -22.26 16.28 17.86
CA SER A 419 -23.37 17.23 17.80
C SER A 419 -24.16 17.09 16.51
N ILE A 420 -23.57 17.10 15.31
CA ILE A 420 -24.34 17.01 14.06
C ILE A 420 -25.05 15.66 13.89
N LEU A 421 -24.45 14.57 14.38
CA LEU A 421 -25.06 13.24 14.28
C LEU A 421 -26.20 13.03 15.28
N ASN A 422 -26.10 13.63 16.46
CA ASN A 422 -27.05 13.48 17.57
C ASN A 422 -28.02 14.67 17.71
N SER A 423 -27.72 15.83 17.12
CA SER A 423 -28.56 17.02 17.16
C SER A 423 -29.60 16.99 16.04
N MET A 424 -30.81 16.59 16.45
CA MET A 424 -31.92 17.54 16.48
C MET A 424 -32.63 17.39 17.83
N ILE A 425 -32.41 18.32 18.75
CA ILE A 425 -33.37 18.59 19.82
C ILE A 425 -33.83 20.05 19.62
N TYR A 426 -35.11 20.19 19.22
CA TYR A 426 -35.89 21.41 18.88
C TYR A 426 -35.53 22.07 17.53
N HIS A 427 -36.45 22.29 16.58
CA HIS A 427 -37.90 22.54 16.62
C HIS A 427 -38.69 21.74 15.58
#